data_AF-A0A7V2VIT5-F1
#
_entry.id   AF-A0A7V2VIT5-F1
#
_cell.length_a   1.000
_cell.length_b   1.000
_cell.length_c   1.000
_cell.angle_alpha   90.00
_cell.angle_beta   90.00
_cell.angle_gamma   90.00
#
_symmetry.space_group_name_H-M   'P 1'
#
loop_
_entity.id
_entity.type
_entity.pdbx_description
1 polymer ?
#
loop_
_entity_poly.entity_id
_entity_poly.type
_entity_poly.pdbx_seq_one_letter_code
_entity_poly.pdbx_strand_id
1 'polypeptide(L)' 'MRETTIASFVLRFIQEAPADAAPPARSWRGIVRHVQTGEETPFTRIEDALAFIGRYVNLGTVEHAGQEED' A
#
# COMPACT_ATOMS: atom_id res chain seq x y z
N MET A 1 17.88 -24.08 -8.32
CA MET A 1 17.08 -23.16 -9.17
C MET A 1 16.67 -22.00 -8.30
N ARG A 2 16.77 -20.75 -8.76
CA ARG A 2 16.25 -19.61 -7.99
C ARG A 2 14.76 -19.49 -8.32
N GLU A 3 13.91 -19.78 -7.35
CA GLU A 3 12.47 -19.51 -7.46
C GLU A 3 12.24 -18.02 -7.22
N THR A 4 11.77 -17.32 -8.24
CA THR A 4 11.38 -15.91 -8.13
C THR A 4 9.92 -15.86 -7.71
N THR A 5 9.65 -15.47 -6.46
CA THR A 5 8.28 -15.22 -5.99
C THR A 5 7.89 -13.77 -6.32
N ILE A 6 6.82 -13.60 -7.09
CA ILE A 6 6.29 -12.28 -7.48
C ILE A 6 5.01 -12.02 -6.70
N ALA A 7 4.96 -10.91 -5.96
CA ALA A 7 3.75 -10.46 -5.27
C ALA A 7 3.19 -9.18 -5.92
N SER A 8 1.96 -9.24 -6.43
CA SER A 8 1.33 -8.13 -7.16
C SER A 8 0.18 -7.50 -6.38
N PHE A 9 0.18 -6.17 -6.27
CA PHE A 9 -0.84 -5.39 -5.57
C PHE A 9 -1.33 -4.23 -6.44
N VAL A 10 -2.61 -3.87 -6.29
CA VAL A 10 -3.22 -2.70 -6.91
C VAL A 10 -3.66 -1.75 -5.82
N LEU A 11 -3.20 -0.49 -5.89
CA LEU A 11 -3.68 0.60 -5.04
C LEU A 11 -4.61 1.49 -5.85
N ARG A 12 -5.82 1.72 -5.34
CA ARG A 12 -6.79 2.65 -5.91
C ARG A 12 -6.97 3.80 -4.92
N PHE A 13 -6.87 5.02 -5.41
CA PHE A 13 -7.17 6.23 -4.65
C PHE A 13 -8.41 6.88 -5.25
N ILE A 14 -9.42 7.06 -4.43
CA ILE A 14 -10.71 7.61 -4.80
C ILE A 14 -10.82 8.93 -4.04
N GLN A 15 -10.98 10.02 -4.77
CA GLN A 15 -11.24 11.32 -4.19
C GLN A 15 -12.73 11.60 -4.27
N GLU A 16 -13.41 11.55 -3.12
CA GLU A 16 -14.81 11.90 -3.04
C GLU A 16 -14.89 13.40 -2.71
N ALA A 17 -15.33 14.21 -3.68
CA ALA A 17 -15.64 15.61 -3.46
C ALA A 17 -17.16 15.74 -3.29
N PRO A 18 -17.67 16.07 -2.09
CA PRO A 18 -19.06 16.46 -1.95
C PRO A 18 -19.29 17.73 -2.78
N ALA A 19 -20.25 17.69 -3.71
CA ALA A 19 -20.52 18.79 -4.64
C ALA A 19 -20.97 20.09 -3.96
N ASP A 20 -21.37 20.04 -2.68
CA ASP A 20 -22.09 21.11 -1.99
C ASP A 20 -21.49 21.53 -0.62
N ALA A 21 -20.35 20.97 -0.21
CA ALA A 21 -19.76 21.30 1.10
C ALA A 21 -18.66 22.37 0.96
N ALA A 22 -18.89 23.55 1.54
CA ALA A 22 -17.87 24.57 1.75
C ALA A 22 -17.40 24.55 3.22
N PRO A 23 -16.11 24.33 3.52
CA PRO A 23 -15.01 24.04 2.60
C PRO A 23 -15.05 22.60 2.07
N PRO A 24 -14.52 22.33 0.87
CA PRO A 24 -14.53 21.00 0.28
C PRO A 24 -13.68 20.05 1.12
N ALA A 25 -14.34 19.23 1.94
CA ALA A 25 -13.70 18.10 2.59
C ALA A 25 -13.33 17.08 1.52
N ARG A 26 -12.09 17.18 1.00
CA ARG A 26 -11.54 16.19 0.06
C ARG A 26 -11.13 14.96 0.86
N SER A 27 -12.08 14.06 1.05
CA SER A 27 -11.80 12.77 1.68
C SER A 27 -11.19 11.85 0.63
N TRP A 28 -9.91 11.52 0.82
CA TRP A 28 -9.25 10.47 0.04
C TRP A 28 -9.58 9.11 0.65
N ARG A 29 -10.11 8.21 -0.17
CA ARG A 29 -10.35 6.82 0.17
C ARG A 29 -9.47 5.92 -0.68
N GLY A 30 -8.63 5.14 -0.03
CA GLY A 30 -7.78 4.15 -0.66
C GLY A 30 -8.42 2.76 -0.66
N ILE A 31 -8.05 1.93 -1.63
CA ILE A 31 -8.30 0.48 -1.61
C ILE A 31 -7.02 -0.20 -2.09
N VAL A 32 -6.50 -1.13 -1.29
CA VAL A 32 -5.41 -2.03 -1.70
C VAL A 32 -6.00 -3.39 -2.04
N ARG A 33 -5.60 -3.98 -3.17
CA ARG A 33 -6.00 -5.33 -3.58
C ARG A 33 -4.80 -6.19 -3.90
N HIS A 34 -4.72 -7.37 -3.31
CA HIS A 34 -3.76 -8.39 -3.69
C HIS A 34 -4.25 -9.13 -4.93
N VAL A 35 -3.49 -9.07 -6.03
CA VAL A 35 -3.92 -9.60 -7.34
C VAL A 35 -4.05 -11.12 -7.34
N GLN A 36 -3.21 -11.81 -6.58
CA GLN A 36 -3.15 -13.29 -6.60
C GLN A 36 -4.27 -13.93 -5.79
N THR A 37 -4.62 -13.37 -4.63
CA THR A 37 -5.74 -13.88 -3.80
C THR A 37 -7.07 -13.20 -4.10
N GLY A 38 -7.04 -12.02 -4.74
CA GLY A 38 -8.20 -11.17 -4.93
C GLY A 38 -8.64 -10.42 -3.66
N GLU A 39 -7.94 -10.61 -2.53
CA GLU A 39 -8.27 -9.94 -1.28
C GLU A 39 -8.05 -8.44 -1.38
N GLU A 40 -9.03 -7.64 -0.95
CA GLU A 40 -8.93 -6.19 -0.92
C GLU A 40 -9.30 -5.62 0.43
N THR A 41 -8.64 -4.51 0.80
CA THR A 41 -8.89 -3.78 2.04
C THR A 41 -8.96 -2.29 1.74
N PRO A 42 -10.04 -1.60 2.16
CA PRO A 42 -10.10 -0.15 2.09
C PRO A 42 -9.18 0.46 3.14
N PHE A 43 -8.53 1.58 2.81
CA PHE A 43 -7.68 2.33 3.73
C PHE A 43 -7.94 3.83 3.62
N THR A 44 -7.81 4.55 4.73
CA THR A 44 -7.79 6.03 4.74
C THR A 44 -6.39 6.58 4.99
N ARG A 45 -5.49 5.75 5.54
CA ARG A 45 -4.08 6.05 5.78
C ARG A 45 -3.20 5.08 4.99
N ILE A 46 -2.10 5.56 4.44
CA ILE A 46 -1.18 4.73 3.65
C ILE A 46 -0.54 3.61 4.48
N GLU A 47 -0.37 3.84 5.78
CA GLU A 47 0.17 2.88 6.75
C GLU A 47 -0.67 1.58 6.80
N ASP A 48 -1.99 1.68 6.64
CA ASP A 48 -2.89 0.54 6.61
C ASP A 48 -2.67 -0.31 5.35
N ALA A 49 -2.43 0.34 4.20
CA ALA A 49 -2.10 -0.35 2.96
C ALA A 49 -0.74 -1.07 3.04
N LEU A 50 0.25 -0.44 3.69
CA LEU A 50 1.56 -1.05 3.92
C LEU A 50 1.46 -2.25 4.87
N ALA A 51 0.68 -2.14 5.95
CA ALA A 51 0.42 -3.26 6.87
C ALA A 51 -0.24 -4.44 6.15
N PHE A 52 -1.16 -4.18 5.22
CA PHE A 52 -1.76 -5.21 4.37
C PHE A 52 -0.72 -5.89 3.46
N ILE A 53 0.10 -5.10 2.76
CA ILE A 53 1.15 -5.63 1.87
C ILE A 53 2.16 -6.47 2.67
N GLY A 54 2.53 -6.02 3.87
CA GLY A 54 3.46 -6.71 4.77
C GLY A 54 3.00 -8.11 5.20
N ARG A 55 1.70 -8.44 5.09
CA ARG A 55 1.20 -9.81 5.34
C ARG A 55 1.62 -10.79 4.25
N TYR A 56 1.85 -10.30 3.03
CA TYR A 56 2.14 -11.12 1.86
C TYR A 56 3.60 -11.04 1.43
N VAL A 57 4.28 -9.94 1.75
CA VAL A 57 5.69 -9.74 1.43
C VAL A 57 6.44 -9.46 2.72
N ASN A 58 7.35 -10.36 3.09
CA ASN A 58 8.36 -10.07 4.09
C ASN A 58 9.46 -9.23 3.41
N LEU A 59 9.12 -7.96 3.14
CA LEU A 59 10.10 -6.94 2.84
C LEU A 59 10.81 -6.70 4.16
N GLY A 60 11.78 -7.56 4.48
CA GLY A 60 12.65 -7.38 5.64
C GLY A 60 13.04 -5.91 5.68
N THR A 61 12.84 -5.28 6.84
CA THR A 61 13.30 -3.92 7.09
C THR A 61 14.66 -3.81 6.45
N VAL A 62 14.77 -2.94 5.43
CA VAL A 62 16.05 -2.66 4.80
C VAL A 62 16.89 -2.08 5.92
N GLU A 63 17.58 -2.94 6.65
CA GLU A 63 18.71 -2.55 7.44
C GLU A 63 19.67 -2.06 6.37
N HIS A 64 19.69 -0.74 6.19
CA HIS A 64 20.78 -0.07 5.52
C HIS A 64 22.03 -0.48 6.30
N ALA A 65 22.65 -1.58 5.88
CA ALA A 65 24.02 -1.88 6.17
C ALA A 65 24.79 -0.72 5.52
N GLY A 66 25.04 0.32 6.32
CA GLY A 66 26.11 1.25 6.03
C GLY A 66 27.37 0.41 5.95
N GLN A 67 27.76 0.05 4.73
CA GLN A 67 29.14 -0.34 4.48
C GLN A 67 29.95 0.95 4.60
N GLU A 68 30.60 1.05 5.75
CA GLU A 68 31.76 1.87 6.01
C GLU A 68 32.84 1.48 4.99
N GLU A 69 33.27 2.43 4.16
CA GLU A 69 34.53 2.38 3.41
C GLU A 69 35.13 3.80 3.45
N ASP A 70 35.97 4.08 4.47
CA ASP A 70 37.36 4.56 4.33
C ASP A 70 38.04 4.68 5.72
#